data_AF-A0A4R7I182-F1
#
_entry.id   AF-A0A4R7I182-F1
#
_cell.length_a   1.000
_cell.length_b   1.000
_cell.length_c   1.000
_cell.angle_alpha   90.00
_cell.angle_beta   90.00
_cell.angle_gamma   90.00
#
_symmetry.space_group_name_H-M   'P 1'
#
loop_
_entity.id
_entity.type
_entity.pdbx_description
1 polymer ?
#
loop_
_entity_poly.entity_id
_entity_poly.type
_entity_poly.pdbx_seq_one_letter_code
_entity_poly.pdbx_strand_id
1 'polypeptide(L)'
;MLFLVAAVSISIAAGSWWLQRIAFTPDDTRESAAAILEEADIRVELNTLITGAAAPTIGQTQAELGTLLEDVVMTSRPGAAVMAPVLERIHDRIIGNADDPVVVTGLDMVPIVRDERAVDAPDITLPIDTIGVLSNMRAALGWIALGTGVIGVIALVLGLLTRPERRDVLRGLGEFGIALAASLIVFGYLIPVHLLPALDNQTWTHAIKQLALRTTPVVFGGAVIFAVMGVVLILGSMSGGKRRQWSTPLSVTRYRGGDNPGWS
;
A
#
# COMPACT_ATOMS: atom_id res chain seq x y z
N MET A 1 15.91 -4.64 -21.39
CA MET A 1 15.76 -3.18 -21.25
C MET A 1 14.30 -2.78 -21.16
N LEU A 2 13.49 -2.81 -22.23
CA LEU A 2 12.07 -2.38 -22.16
C LEU A 2 11.22 -3.09 -21.09
N PHE A 3 11.31 -4.42 -20.95
CA PHE A 3 10.61 -5.15 -19.87
C PHE A 3 11.08 -4.77 -18.47
N LEU A 4 12.36 -4.43 -18.30
CA LEU A 4 12.89 -4.00 -17.00
C LEU A 4 12.39 -2.58 -16.66
N VAL A 5 12.38 -1.68 -17.65
CA VAL A 5 11.77 -0.35 -17.51
C VAL A 5 10.29 -0.48 -17.17
N ALA A 6 9.55 -1.31 -17.91
CA ALA A 6 8.14 -1.60 -17.63
C ALA A 6 7.95 -2.15 -16.21
N ALA A 7 8.79 -3.09 -15.80
CA ALA A 7 8.75 -3.67 -14.45
C ALA A 7 8.96 -2.62 -13.38
N VAL A 8 10.02 -1.83 -13.47
CA VAL A 8 10.31 -0.78 -12.48
C VAL A 8 9.21 0.27 -12.45
N SER A 9 8.78 0.77 -13.61
CA SER A 9 7.75 1.82 -13.69
C SER A 9 6.38 1.35 -13.20
N ILE A 10 5.93 0.14 -13.59
CA ILE A 10 4.66 -0.42 -13.09
C ILE A 10 4.77 -0.77 -11.61
N SER A 11 5.93 -1.26 -11.15
CA SER A 11 6.19 -1.51 -9.73
C SER A 11 6.03 -0.24 -8.90
N ILE A 12 6.62 0.88 -9.34
CA ILE A 12 6.46 2.18 -8.68
C ILE A 12 4.99 2.60 -8.73
N ALA A 13 4.33 2.48 -9.89
CA ALA A 13 2.94 2.88 -10.04
C ALA A 13 2.00 2.12 -9.09
N ALA A 14 2.11 0.78 -9.09
CA ALA A 14 1.33 -0.11 -8.25
C ALA A 14 1.65 0.12 -6.76
N GLY A 15 2.93 0.30 -6.42
CA GLY A 15 3.37 0.60 -5.06
C GLY A 15 2.82 1.94 -4.55
N SER A 16 2.91 3.00 -5.36
CA SER A 16 2.37 4.31 -5.03
C SER A 16 0.85 4.28 -4.88
N TRP A 17 0.15 3.61 -5.78
CA TRP A 17 -1.29 3.43 -5.70
C TRP A 17 -1.71 2.66 -4.44
N TRP A 18 -1.00 1.56 -4.13
CA TRP A 18 -1.26 0.74 -2.96
C TRP A 18 -1.04 1.51 -1.65
N LEU A 19 0.08 2.25 -1.58
CA LEU A 19 0.40 3.11 -0.43
C LEU A 19 -0.67 4.20 -0.25
N GLN A 20 -1.13 4.81 -1.35
CA GLN A 20 -2.21 5.78 -1.31
C GLN A 20 -3.50 5.19 -0.75
N ARG A 21 -3.81 3.93 -1.10
CA ARG A 21 -5.03 3.24 -0.65
C ARG A 21 -5.01 2.89 0.83
N ILE A 22 -3.85 2.56 1.40
CA ILE A 22 -3.75 2.09 2.79
C ILE A 22 -3.47 3.22 3.78
N ALA A 23 -2.58 4.15 3.41
CA ALA A 23 -2.10 5.18 4.32
C ALA A 23 -2.77 6.55 4.12
N PHE A 24 -3.32 6.80 2.93
CA PHE A 24 -3.79 8.13 2.52
C PHE A 24 -5.23 8.14 1.97
N THR A 25 -5.98 7.08 2.22
CA THR A 25 -7.41 7.04 1.96
C THR A 25 -8.11 6.79 3.29
N PRO A 26 -8.73 7.81 3.89
CA PRO A 26 -9.57 7.64 5.07
C PRO A 26 -10.74 6.71 4.77
N ASP A 27 -11.15 5.95 5.77
CA ASP A 27 -12.39 5.18 5.75
C ASP A 27 -13.04 5.18 7.15
N ASP A 28 -14.35 4.95 7.17
CA ASP A 28 -15.18 4.88 8.38
C ASP A 28 -15.32 3.44 8.90
N THR A 29 -14.38 2.55 8.56
CA THR A 29 -14.51 1.14 8.91
C THR A 29 -14.05 0.87 10.33
N ARG A 30 -14.76 -0.05 11.00
CA ARG A 30 -14.41 -0.55 12.33
C ARG A 30 -12.96 -1.05 12.39
N GLU A 31 -12.48 -1.72 11.35
CA GLU A 31 -11.12 -2.27 11.34
C GLU A 31 -10.04 -1.19 11.23
N SER A 32 -10.24 -0.13 10.44
CA SER A 32 -9.30 0.98 10.37
C SER A 32 -9.28 1.78 11.66
N ALA A 33 -10.46 2.05 12.22
CA ALA A 33 -10.60 2.66 13.53
C ALA A 33 -9.90 1.85 14.62
N ALA A 34 -10.08 0.52 14.63
CA ALA A 34 -9.44 -0.35 15.61
C ALA A 34 -7.91 -0.31 15.47
N ALA A 35 -7.38 -0.31 14.24
CA ALA A 35 -5.94 -0.21 14.01
C ALA A 35 -5.37 1.13 14.51
N ILE A 36 -6.06 2.25 14.28
CA ILE A 36 -5.63 3.56 14.79
C ILE A 36 -5.65 3.57 16.32
N LEU A 37 -6.70 3.02 16.93
CA LEU A 37 -6.85 2.92 18.38
C LEU A 37 -5.90 1.91 19.04
N GLU A 38 -5.13 1.10 18.30
CA GLU A 38 -4.04 0.30 18.91
C GLU A 38 -2.94 1.19 19.48
N GLU A 39 -2.79 2.43 18.99
CA GLU A 39 -1.80 3.39 19.47
C GLU A 39 -2.23 4.01 20.81
N ALA A 40 -1.44 3.79 21.86
CA ALA A 40 -1.80 4.18 23.22
C ALA A 40 -1.87 5.71 23.39
N ASP A 41 -0.94 6.43 22.76
CA ASP A 41 -0.89 7.89 22.85
C ASP A 41 -2.11 8.55 22.21
N ILE A 42 -2.62 7.98 21.10
CA ILE A 42 -3.86 8.42 20.45
C ILE A 42 -5.06 8.16 21.37
N ARG A 43 -5.14 6.98 21.99
CA ARG A 43 -6.22 6.68 22.95
C ARG A 43 -6.21 7.67 24.11
N VAL A 44 -5.05 7.94 24.70
CA VAL A 44 -4.90 8.87 25.81
C VAL A 44 -5.31 10.30 25.42
N GLU A 45 -4.85 10.78 24.26
CA GLU A 45 -5.21 12.11 23.75
C GLU A 45 -6.74 12.24 23.54
N LEU A 46 -7.35 11.31 22.80
CA LEU A 46 -8.78 11.33 22.53
C LEU A 46 -9.61 11.19 23.81
N ASN A 47 -9.20 10.28 24.71
CA ASN A 47 -9.87 10.05 25.97
C ASN A 47 -9.85 11.32 26.85
N THR A 48 -8.70 11.99 26.95
CA THR A 48 -8.55 13.24 27.70
C THR A 48 -9.45 14.35 27.14
N LEU A 49 -9.51 14.49 25.81
CA LEU A 49 -10.35 15.51 25.17
C LEU A 49 -11.84 15.24 25.36
N ILE A 50 -12.29 14.01 25.07
CA ILE A 50 -13.70 13.61 25.17
C ILE A 50 -14.20 13.70 26.60
N THR A 51 -13.45 13.13 27.55
CA THR A 51 -13.81 13.19 28.98
C THR A 51 -13.80 14.62 29.50
N GLY A 52 -12.84 15.42 29.04
CA GLY A 52 -12.72 16.83 29.34
C GLY A 52 -14.01 17.61 29.14
N ALA A 53 -14.68 17.37 28.02
CA ALA A 53 -15.91 18.07 27.65
C ALA A 53 -17.18 17.40 28.16
N ALA A 54 -17.25 16.06 28.14
CA ALA A 54 -18.49 15.34 28.41
C ALA A 54 -18.74 15.12 29.92
N ALA A 55 -17.68 14.91 30.71
CA ALA A 55 -17.81 14.54 32.13
C ALA A 55 -18.65 15.53 32.97
N PRO A 56 -18.47 16.87 32.83
CA PRO A 56 -19.28 17.85 33.56
C PRO A 56 -20.78 17.75 33.25
N THR A 57 -21.13 17.49 31.99
CA THR A 57 -22.52 17.44 31.51
C THR A 57 -23.24 16.20 32.00
N ILE A 58 -22.55 15.05 32.04
CA ILE A 58 -23.13 13.78 32.47
C ILE A 58 -22.99 13.54 34.00
N GLY A 59 -22.46 14.51 34.73
CA GLY A 59 -22.32 14.44 36.19
C GLY A 59 -21.34 13.36 36.67
N GLN A 60 -20.29 13.07 35.89
CA GLN A 60 -19.20 12.17 36.26
C GLN A 60 -17.90 12.95 36.43
N THR A 61 -16.92 12.37 37.12
CA THR A 61 -15.56 12.90 37.08
C THR A 61 -14.85 12.48 35.78
N GLN A 62 -13.88 13.27 35.33
CA GLN A 62 -13.08 12.92 34.14
C GLN A 62 -12.36 11.56 34.31
N ALA A 63 -11.91 11.24 35.52
CA ALA A 63 -11.22 9.98 35.81
C ALA A 63 -12.14 8.75 35.71
N GLU A 64 -13.37 8.86 36.23
CA GLU A 64 -14.38 7.79 36.14
C GLU A 64 -14.77 7.55 34.68
N LEU A 65 -15.14 8.62 33.97
CA LEU A 65 -15.53 8.52 32.57
C LEU A 65 -14.37 8.02 31.69
N GLY A 66 -13.15 8.46 31.98
CA GLY A 66 -11.97 8.07 31.20
C GLY A 66 -11.62 6.59 31.36
N THR A 67 -11.78 6.04 32.55
CA THR A 67 -11.62 4.59 32.77
C THR A 67 -12.66 3.80 31.98
N LEU A 68 -13.93 4.23 32.06
CA LEU A 68 -15.03 3.59 31.30
C LEU A 68 -14.79 3.67 29.80
N LEU A 69 -14.39 4.83 29.30
CA LEU A 69 -14.16 5.04 27.87
C LEU A 69 -12.99 4.19 27.36
N GLU A 70 -11.91 4.09 28.12
CA GLU A 70 -10.75 3.24 27.77
C GLU A 70 -11.17 1.77 27.65
N ASP A 71 -11.85 1.24 28.67
CA ASP A 71 -12.21 -0.18 28.76
C ASP A 71 -13.32 -0.57 27.77
N VAL A 72 -14.28 0.32 27.53
CA VAL A 72 -15.51 0.00 26.81
C VAL A 72 -15.48 0.47 25.37
N VAL A 73 -14.75 1.55 25.06
CA VAL A 73 -14.77 2.16 23.73
C VAL A 73 -13.41 2.07 23.06
N MET A 74 -12.36 2.59 23.69
CA MET A 74 -11.06 2.74 23.02
C MET A 74 -10.35 1.42 22.76
N THR A 75 -10.54 0.42 23.62
CA THR A 75 -9.93 -0.91 23.47
C THR A 75 -10.85 -1.96 22.87
N SER A 76 -12.13 -1.62 22.62
CA SER A 76 -13.13 -2.59 22.17
C SER A 76 -13.45 -2.45 20.68
N ARG A 77 -13.67 -3.59 20.00
CA ARG A 77 -14.08 -3.60 18.59
C ARG A 77 -15.40 -2.86 18.34
N PRO A 78 -16.46 -3.01 19.17
CA PRO A 78 -17.67 -2.21 19.01
C PRO A 78 -17.43 -0.72 19.21
N GLY A 79 -16.55 -0.35 20.16
CA GLY A 79 -16.17 1.04 20.39
C GLY A 79 -15.41 1.67 19.24
N ALA A 80 -14.51 0.92 18.60
CA ALA A 80 -13.84 1.36 17.39
C ALA A 80 -14.83 1.71 16.27
N ALA A 81 -15.94 0.97 16.12
CA ALA A 81 -16.97 1.30 15.14
C ALA A 81 -17.66 2.64 15.43
N VAL A 82 -17.85 2.96 16.72
CA VAL A 82 -18.41 4.26 17.15
C VAL A 82 -17.43 5.40 16.87
N MET A 83 -16.13 5.16 17.08
CA MET A 83 -15.09 6.16 16.84
C MET A 83 -14.75 6.34 15.35
N ALA A 84 -15.15 5.42 14.48
CA ALA A 84 -14.72 5.40 13.09
C ALA A 84 -15.01 6.69 12.31
N PRO A 85 -16.20 7.32 12.40
CA PRO A 85 -16.45 8.59 11.69
C PRO A 85 -15.62 9.77 12.23
N VAL A 86 -15.26 9.75 13.51
CA VAL A 86 -14.37 10.76 14.09
C VAL A 86 -12.93 10.54 13.60
N LEU A 87 -12.46 9.31 13.65
CA LEU A 87 -11.10 8.95 13.21
C LEU A 87 -10.91 9.14 11.71
N GLU A 88 -11.94 8.90 10.89
CA GLU A 88 -11.91 9.21 9.46
C GLU A 88 -11.67 10.71 9.22
N ARG A 89 -12.43 11.59 9.89
CA ARG A 89 -12.26 13.05 9.79
C ARG A 89 -10.88 13.51 10.26
N ILE A 90 -10.37 12.90 11.33
CA ILE A 90 -8.99 13.15 11.79
C ILE A 90 -7.98 12.72 10.74
N HIS A 91 -8.15 11.52 10.17
CA HIS A 91 -7.27 11.00 9.12
C HIS A 91 -7.28 11.91 7.89
N ASP A 92 -8.45 12.40 7.50
CA ASP A 92 -8.65 13.32 6.38
C ASP A 92 -7.92 14.66 6.60
N ARG A 93 -7.94 15.16 7.85
CA ARG A 93 -7.26 16.38 8.26
C ARG A 93 -5.73 16.24 8.30
N ILE A 94 -5.20 15.16 8.91
CA ILE A 94 -3.74 14.98 9.05
C ILE A 94 -3.04 14.80 7.70
N ILE A 95 -3.71 14.18 6.71
CA ILE A 95 -3.18 14.01 5.35
C ILE A 95 -3.45 15.21 4.44
N GLY A 96 -4.07 16.27 4.96
CA GLY A 96 -4.39 17.49 4.21
C GLY A 96 -5.33 17.22 3.04
N ASN A 97 -6.35 16.39 3.24
CA ASN A 97 -7.46 16.25 2.31
C ASN A 97 -8.66 17.14 2.70
N ALA A 98 -8.80 17.44 3.99
CA ALA A 98 -9.72 18.46 4.50
C ALA A 98 -8.98 19.62 5.20
N ASP A 99 -9.42 20.83 4.89
CA ASP A 99 -8.89 22.07 5.48
C ASP A 99 -9.65 22.51 6.74
N ASP A 100 -10.83 21.94 6.98
CA ASP A 100 -11.68 22.26 8.13
C ASP A 100 -11.16 21.60 9.42
N PRO A 101 -11.31 22.26 10.58
CA PRO A 101 -10.97 21.65 11.86
C PRO A 101 -11.93 20.51 12.18
N VAL A 102 -11.43 19.48 12.87
CA VAL A 102 -12.26 18.34 13.27
C VAL A 102 -13.07 18.72 14.50
N VAL A 103 -14.40 18.76 14.35
CA VAL A 103 -15.33 19.08 15.43
C VAL A 103 -16.10 17.83 15.86
N VAL A 104 -15.99 17.44 17.12
CA VAL A 104 -16.81 16.40 17.74
C VAL A 104 -18.01 17.07 18.38
N THR A 105 -19.19 16.82 17.82
CA THR A 105 -20.44 17.44 18.28
C THR A 105 -21.04 16.70 19.47
N GLY A 106 -21.95 17.33 20.21
CA GLY A 106 -22.72 16.64 21.26
C GLY A 106 -23.44 15.37 20.75
N LEU A 107 -23.92 15.38 19.50
CA LEU A 107 -24.51 14.18 18.87
C LEU A 107 -23.50 13.06 18.63
N ASP A 108 -22.26 13.40 18.28
CA ASP A 108 -21.17 12.43 18.18
C ASP A 108 -20.80 11.88 19.58
N MET A 109 -20.91 12.69 20.63
CA MET A 109 -20.56 12.27 21.99
C MET A 109 -21.52 11.24 22.58
N VAL A 110 -22.82 11.34 22.31
CA VAL A 110 -23.84 10.40 22.85
C VAL A 110 -23.44 8.92 22.64
N PRO A 111 -23.15 8.44 21.43
CA PRO A 111 -22.75 7.06 21.23
C PRO A 111 -21.36 6.74 21.80
N ILE A 112 -20.45 7.74 21.87
CA ILE A 112 -19.10 7.58 22.41
C ILE A 112 -19.14 7.37 23.92
N VAL A 113 -19.75 8.28 24.68
CA VAL A 113 -19.83 8.17 26.14
C VAL A 113 -20.97 7.28 26.62
N ARG A 114 -21.85 6.85 25.70
CA ARG A 114 -23.01 6.00 25.94
C ARG A 114 -24.01 6.60 26.94
N ASP A 115 -24.19 7.91 26.87
CA ASP A 115 -25.11 8.67 27.71
C ASP A 115 -25.80 9.76 26.88
N GLU A 116 -27.14 9.77 26.87
CA GLU A 116 -27.94 10.75 26.11
C GLU A 116 -27.73 12.18 26.60
N ARG A 117 -27.36 12.37 27.87
CA ARG A 117 -27.09 13.70 28.44
C ARG A 117 -25.88 14.38 27.78
N ALA A 118 -25.04 13.62 27.07
CA ALA A 118 -23.90 14.17 26.35
C ALA A 118 -24.30 14.99 25.11
N VAL A 119 -25.57 14.95 24.68
CA VAL A 119 -26.06 15.80 23.58
C VAL A 119 -25.90 17.29 23.90
N ASP A 120 -25.96 17.66 25.18
CA ASP A 120 -25.81 19.03 25.66
C ASP A 120 -24.34 19.38 25.97
N ALA A 121 -23.40 18.46 25.74
CA ALA A 121 -21.98 18.73 25.91
C ALA A 121 -21.50 19.73 24.84
N PRO A 122 -20.58 20.64 25.20
CA PRO A 122 -20.06 21.61 24.25
C PRO A 122 -19.27 20.89 23.13
N ASP A 123 -19.44 21.37 21.90
CA ASP A 123 -18.67 20.88 20.76
C ASP A 123 -17.17 21.03 21.01
N ILE A 124 -16.40 19.97 20.74
CA ILE A 124 -14.94 19.96 20.90
C ILE A 124 -14.31 20.14 19.53
N THR A 125 -13.47 21.16 19.39
CA THR A 125 -12.55 21.24 18.26
C THR A 125 -11.27 20.51 18.62
N LEU A 126 -10.93 19.44 17.90
CA LEU A 126 -9.70 18.68 18.14
C LEU A 126 -8.51 19.47 17.59
N PRO A 127 -7.41 19.63 18.36
CA PRO A 127 -6.23 20.38 17.96
C PRO A 127 -5.35 19.55 17.00
N ILE A 128 -5.93 19.11 15.89
CA ILE A 128 -5.27 18.29 14.88
C ILE A 128 -4.87 19.17 13.70
N ASP A 129 -3.57 19.35 13.54
CA ASP A 129 -2.99 20.05 12.40
C ASP A 129 -2.68 19.09 11.24
N THR A 130 -2.66 19.66 10.04
CA THR A 130 -2.21 18.94 8.85
C THR A 130 -0.71 18.66 8.94
N ILE A 131 -0.34 17.40 8.76
CA ILE A 131 1.06 16.99 8.73
C ILE A 131 1.59 17.24 7.32
N GLY A 132 2.38 18.30 7.15
CA GLY A 132 2.84 18.76 5.84
C GLY A 132 3.56 17.67 5.02
N VAL A 133 4.33 16.80 5.68
CA VAL A 133 5.00 15.65 5.02
C VAL A 133 3.97 14.69 4.43
N LEU A 134 2.91 14.36 5.17
CA LEU A 134 1.86 13.44 4.72
C LEU A 134 1.04 14.05 3.59
N SER A 135 0.68 15.33 3.68
CA SER A 135 -0.04 16.04 2.62
C SER A 135 0.75 16.09 1.32
N ASN A 136 2.03 16.47 1.39
CA ASN A 136 2.91 16.49 0.23
C ASN A 136 3.09 15.09 -0.38
N MET A 137 3.25 14.08 0.47
CA MET A 137 3.43 12.71 0.02
C MET A 137 2.16 12.16 -0.66
N ARG A 138 0.97 12.42 -0.11
CA ARG A 138 -0.31 12.07 -0.73
C ARG A 138 -0.42 12.67 -2.14
N ALA A 139 -0.15 13.96 -2.26
CA ALA A 139 -0.19 14.66 -3.54
C ALA A 139 0.84 14.08 -4.54
N ALA A 140 2.07 13.85 -4.10
CA ALA A 140 3.14 13.30 -4.93
C ALA A 140 2.82 11.87 -5.40
N LEU A 141 2.30 11.00 -4.52
CA LEU A 141 1.99 9.62 -4.85
C LEU A 141 0.95 9.51 -5.97
N GLY A 142 -0.06 10.37 -5.99
CA GLY A 142 -1.05 10.39 -7.08
C GLY A 142 -0.41 10.67 -8.44
N TRP A 143 0.48 11.66 -8.52
CA TRP A 143 1.21 11.99 -9.75
C TRP A 143 2.24 10.93 -10.14
N ILE A 144 2.97 10.37 -9.17
CA ILE A 144 3.94 9.30 -9.40
C ILE A 144 3.22 8.06 -9.94
N ALA A 145 2.10 7.67 -9.34
CA ALA A 145 1.32 6.51 -9.77
C ALA A 145 0.87 6.65 -11.22
N LEU A 146 0.31 7.81 -11.57
CA LEU A 146 -0.16 8.10 -12.92
C LEU A 146 1.01 8.15 -13.93
N GLY A 147 2.05 8.92 -13.64
CA GLY A 147 3.18 9.13 -14.55
C GLY A 147 3.95 7.83 -14.81
N THR A 148 4.31 7.11 -13.76
CA THR A 148 5.05 5.84 -13.89
C THR A 148 4.18 4.72 -14.45
N GLY A 149 2.88 4.73 -14.18
CA GLY A 149 1.94 3.78 -14.76
C GLY A 149 1.88 3.89 -16.28
N VAL A 150 1.73 5.10 -16.81
CA VAL A 150 1.69 5.35 -18.26
C VAL A 150 3.00 4.92 -18.93
N ILE A 151 4.14 5.34 -18.39
CA ILE A 151 5.47 4.96 -18.92
C ILE A 151 5.63 3.44 -18.92
N GLY A 152 5.23 2.80 -17.82
CA GLY A 152 5.34 1.36 -17.65
C GLY A 152 4.51 0.57 -18.65
N VAL A 153 3.26 0.98 -18.89
CA VAL A 153 2.38 0.34 -19.88
C VAL A 153 2.94 0.50 -21.29
N ILE A 154 3.41 1.70 -21.65
CA ILE A 154 4.03 1.93 -22.97
C ILE A 154 5.26 1.03 -23.16
N ALA A 155 6.15 0.98 -22.17
CA ALA A 155 7.34 0.13 -22.22
C ALA A 155 6.99 -1.37 -22.30
N LEU A 156 5.92 -1.81 -21.63
CA LEU A 156 5.44 -3.19 -21.68
C LEU A 156 4.93 -3.55 -23.08
N VAL A 157 4.08 -2.70 -23.66
CA VAL A 157 3.52 -2.90 -25.00
C VAL A 157 4.63 -2.91 -26.05
N LEU A 158 5.57 -1.95 -26.00
CA LEU A 158 6.72 -1.94 -26.89
C LEU A 158 7.60 -3.18 -26.70
N GLY A 159 7.81 -3.63 -25.45
CA GLY A 159 8.55 -4.86 -25.15
C GLY A 159 7.89 -6.10 -25.76
N LEU A 160 6.57 -6.18 -25.75
CA LEU A 160 5.80 -7.26 -26.36
C LEU A 160 5.86 -7.21 -27.90
N LEU A 161 5.69 -6.03 -28.50
CA LEU A 161 5.65 -5.86 -29.96
C LEU A 161 7.03 -6.06 -30.61
N THR A 162 8.11 -5.68 -29.92
CA THR A 162 9.47 -5.74 -30.47
C THR A 162 10.10 -7.13 -30.38
N ARG A 163 9.50 -8.08 -29.66
CA ARG A 163 10.07 -9.42 -29.46
C ARG A 163 9.28 -10.51 -30.18
N PRO A 164 9.88 -11.15 -31.21
CA PRO A 164 9.21 -12.22 -31.94
C PRO A 164 9.23 -13.57 -31.20
N GLU A 165 10.13 -13.76 -30.24
CA GLU A 165 10.31 -15.06 -29.56
C GLU A 165 9.53 -15.18 -28.25
N ARG A 166 8.70 -16.21 -28.15
CA ARG A 166 7.88 -16.48 -26.94
C ARG A 166 8.70 -16.67 -25.67
N ARG A 167 9.92 -17.20 -25.77
CA ARG A 167 10.79 -17.46 -24.60
C ARG A 167 11.27 -16.18 -23.94
N ASP A 168 11.63 -15.21 -24.77
CA ASP A 168 12.05 -13.89 -24.33
C ASP A 168 10.93 -13.14 -23.61
N VAL A 169 9.70 -13.27 -24.12
CA VAL A 169 8.51 -12.71 -23.48
C VAL A 169 8.26 -13.39 -22.12
N LEU A 170 8.33 -14.72 -22.04
CA LEU A 170 8.14 -15.46 -20.78
C LEU A 170 9.18 -15.06 -19.73
N ARG A 171 10.45 -14.98 -20.13
CA ARG A 171 11.52 -14.54 -19.22
C ARG A 171 11.30 -13.10 -18.74
N GLY A 172 10.95 -12.19 -19.64
CA GLY A 172 10.66 -10.78 -19.30
C GLY A 172 9.48 -10.64 -18.35
N LEU A 173 8.40 -11.39 -18.56
CA LEU A 173 7.25 -11.46 -17.64
C LEU A 173 7.64 -12.07 -16.28
N GLY A 174 8.56 -13.03 -16.28
CA GLY A 174 9.09 -13.61 -15.06
C GLY A 174 9.89 -12.61 -14.22
N GLU A 175 10.81 -11.87 -14.85
CA GLU A 175 11.56 -10.77 -14.23
C GLU A 175 10.61 -9.67 -13.70
N PHE A 176 9.56 -9.36 -14.47
CA PHE A 176 8.50 -8.44 -14.07
C PHE A 176 7.77 -8.89 -12.79
N GLY A 177 7.39 -10.17 -12.69
CA GLY A 177 6.74 -10.72 -11.49
C GLY A 177 7.62 -10.59 -10.24
N ILE A 178 8.92 -10.87 -10.35
CA ILE A 178 9.86 -10.72 -9.22
C ILE A 178 9.98 -9.24 -8.81
N ALA A 179 10.07 -8.32 -9.77
CA ALA A 179 10.13 -6.88 -9.49
C ALA A 179 8.86 -6.36 -8.81
N LEU A 180 7.67 -6.87 -9.18
CA LEU A 180 6.42 -6.54 -8.51
C LEU A 180 6.40 -7.06 -7.07
N ALA A 181 6.86 -8.28 -6.83
CA ALA A 181 6.94 -8.85 -5.49
C ALA A 181 7.82 -7.99 -4.57
N ALA A 182 9.00 -7.60 -5.04
CA ALA A 182 9.89 -6.69 -4.30
C ALA A 182 9.23 -5.33 -4.04
N SER A 183 8.53 -4.78 -5.05
CA SER A 183 7.82 -3.51 -4.92
C SER A 183 6.73 -3.54 -3.86
N LEU A 184 5.92 -4.62 -3.82
CA LEU A 184 4.90 -4.78 -2.79
C LEU A 184 5.49 -4.73 -1.38
N ILE A 185 6.63 -5.38 -1.15
CA ILE A 185 7.31 -5.34 0.15
C ILE A 185 7.79 -3.92 0.47
N VAL A 186 8.38 -3.22 -0.51
CA VAL A 186 8.90 -1.86 -0.30
C VAL A 186 7.78 -0.87 -0.02
N PHE A 187 6.77 -0.79 -0.89
CA PHE A 187 5.72 0.23 -0.80
C PHE A 187 4.56 -0.17 0.13
N GLY A 188 4.29 -1.48 0.28
CA GLY A 188 3.23 -1.99 1.14
C GLY A 188 3.66 -2.26 2.58
N TYR A 189 4.96 -2.34 2.86
CA TYR A 189 5.46 -2.60 4.21
C TYR A 189 6.58 -1.64 4.61
N LEU A 190 7.72 -1.63 3.92
CA LEU A 190 8.91 -0.90 4.41
C LEU A 190 8.70 0.61 4.51
N ILE A 191 8.14 1.24 3.47
CA ILE A 191 7.89 2.68 3.46
C ILE A 191 6.87 3.08 4.54
N PRO A 192 5.65 2.52 4.57
CA PRO A 192 4.66 2.99 5.54
C PRO A 192 4.97 2.60 6.98
N VAL A 193 5.63 1.46 7.21
CA VAL A 193 5.92 0.98 8.59
C VAL A 193 7.18 1.59 9.18
N HIS A 194 8.20 1.88 8.35
CA HIS A 194 9.50 2.35 8.83
C HIS A 194 9.86 3.75 8.35
N LEU A 195 9.66 4.06 7.06
CA LEU A 195 10.07 5.36 6.53
C LEU A 195 9.15 6.48 7.04
N LEU A 196 7.83 6.33 6.90
CA LEU A 196 6.87 7.36 7.28
C LEU A 196 6.97 7.75 8.77
N PRO A 197 6.98 6.82 9.74
CA PRO A 197 7.14 7.16 11.14
C PRO A 197 8.53 7.68 11.51
N ALA A 198 9.54 7.50 10.65
CA ALA A 198 10.87 8.07 10.86
C ALA A 198 11.00 9.50 10.33
N LEU A 199 10.07 9.96 9.48
CA LEU A 199 10.10 11.31 8.93
C LEU A 199 9.52 12.36 9.89
N ASP A 200 8.67 11.95 10.82
CA ASP A 200 8.02 12.83 11.77
C ASP A 200 7.66 12.11 13.08
N ASN A 201 7.82 12.80 14.21
CA ASN A 201 7.59 12.27 15.57
C ASN A 201 6.20 12.65 16.11
N GLN A 202 5.28 13.12 15.26
CA GLN A 202 3.91 13.40 15.66
C GLN A 202 3.14 12.12 15.99
N THR A 203 2.34 12.16 17.05
CA THR A 203 1.50 11.04 17.53
C THR A 203 0.70 10.41 16.41
N TRP A 204 0.08 11.23 15.56
CA TRP A 204 -0.78 10.78 14.48
C TRP A 204 -0.04 10.16 13.29
N THR A 205 1.26 10.39 13.14
CA THR A 205 2.07 9.68 12.12
C THR A 205 2.18 8.20 12.45
N HIS A 206 2.15 7.81 13.73
CA HIS A 206 2.18 6.41 14.15
C HIS A 206 0.89 5.66 13.79
N ALA A 207 -0.25 6.34 13.64
CA ALA A 207 -1.49 5.74 13.16
C ALA A 207 -1.32 5.08 11.78
N ILE A 208 -0.54 5.70 10.88
CA ILE A 208 -0.29 5.18 9.53
C ILE A 208 0.45 3.84 9.59
N LYS A 209 1.39 3.70 10.52
CA LYS A 209 2.11 2.43 10.73
C LYS A 209 1.13 1.31 11.08
N GLN A 210 0.18 1.56 11.97
CA GLN A 210 -0.79 0.54 12.38
C GLN A 210 -1.75 0.17 11.23
N LEU A 211 -2.22 1.15 10.47
CA LEU A 211 -3.02 0.92 9.26
C LEU A 211 -2.27 0.07 8.23
N ALA A 212 -0.97 0.33 8.05
CA ALA A 212 -0.13 -0.47 7.16
C ALA A 212 0.08 -1.90 7.68
N LEU A 213 0.36 -2.05 8.98
CA LEU A 213 0.57 -3.34 9.62
C LEU A 213 -0.64 -4.27 9.45
N ARG A 214 -1.86 -3.73 9.49
CA ARG A 214 -3.10 -4.48 9.21
C ARG A 214 -3.11 -5.14 7.83
N THR A 215 -2.55 -4.48 6.81
CA THR A 215 -2.56 -4.99 5.42
C THR A 215 -1.37 -5.91 5.09
N THR A 216 -0.45 -6.07 6.04
CA THR A 216 0.76 -6.90 5.92
C THR A 216 0.51 -8.32 5.38
N PRO A 217 -0.52 -9.07 5.83
CA PRO A 217 -0.80 -10.40 5.29
C PRO A 217 -1.12 -10.38 3.78
N VAL A 218 -1.84 -9.35 3.32
CA VAL A 218 -2.17 -9.18 1.90
C VAL A 218 -0.91 -8.83 1.10
N VAL A 219 -0.07 -7.95 1.64
CA VAL A 219 1.21 -7.55 1.01
C VAL A 219 2.14 -8.74 0.84
N PHE A 220 2.41 -9.50 1.91
CA PHE A 220 3.29 -10.65 1.83
C PHE A 220 2.68 -11.80 1.02
N GLY A 221 1.38 -12.05 1.16
CA GLY A 221 0.67 -13.04 0.34
C GLY A 221 0.77 -12.72 -1.16
N GLY A 222 0.51 -11.46 -1.53
CA GLY A 222 0.67 -10.99 -2.90
C GLY A 222 2.12 -11.09 -3.39
N ALA A 223 3.09 -10.68 -2.57
CA ALA A 223 4.52 -10.77 -2.91
C ALA A 223 4.95 -12.22 -3.17
N VAL A 224 4.51 -13.18 -2.35
CA VAL A 224 4.78 -14.61 -2.57
C VAL A 224 4.18 -15.09 -3.89
N ILE A 225 2.92 -14.73 -4.18
CA ILE A 225 2.26 -15.13 -5.44
C ILE A 225 3.05 -14.60 -6.65
N PHE A 226 3.40 -13.32 -6.66
CA PHE A 226 4.16 -12.71 -7.75
C PHE A 226 5.57 -13.29 -7.89
N ALA A 227 6.25 -13.57 -6.77
CA ALA A 227 7.58 -14.17 -6.78
C ALA A 227 7.53 -15.61 -7.34
N VAL A 228 6.58 -16.44 -6.89
CA VAL A 228 6.43 -17.82 -7.39
C VAL A 228 6.07 -17.82 -8.87
N MET A 229 5.11 -17.01 -9.29
CA MET A 229 4.73 -16.88 -10.70
C MET A 229 5.92 -16.42 -11.55
N GLY A 230 6.67 -15.43 -11.06
CA GLY A 230 7.88 -14.93 -11.71
C GLY A 230 8.92 -16.03 -11.93
N VAL A 231 9.23 -16.79 -10.88
CA VAL A 231 10.18 -17.92 -10.92
C VAL A 231 9.70 -19.00 -11.89
N VAL A 232 8.42 -19.39 -11.84
CA VAL A 232 7.85 -20.41 -12.74
C VAL A 232 7.98 -19.98 -14.21
N LEU A 233 7.73 -18.71 -14.53
CA LEU A 233 7.87 -18.18 -15.89
C LEU A 233 9.33 -18.18 -16.36
N ILE A 234 10.28 -17.81 -15.48
CA ILE A 234 11.72 -17.87 -15.79
C ILE A 234 12.13 -19.32 -16.05
N LEU A 235 11.78 -20.25 -15.16
CA LEU A 235 12.10 -21.68 -15.32
C LEU A 235 11.47 -22.27 -16.60
N GLY A 236 10.21 -21.92 -16.88
CA GLY A 236 9.50 -22.35 -18.09
C GLY A 236 10.12 -21.81 -19.38
N SER A 237 10.72 -20.60 -19.34
CA SER A 237 11.45 -20.06 -20.49
C SER A 237 12.70 -20.88 -20.84
N MET A 238 13.32 -21.53 -19.84
CA MET A 238 14.54 -22.32 -20.00
C MET A 238 14.25 -23.75 -20.50
N SER A 239 13.12 -24.35 -20.12
CA SER A 239 12.81 -25.77 -20.40
C SER A 239 12.45 -26.07 -21.86
N GLY A 240 12.15 -25.05 -22.68
CA GLY A 240 11.89 -25.22 -24.12
C GLY A 240 13.14 -25.56 -24.96
N GLY A 241 14.34 -25.50 -24.37
CA GLY A 241 15.63 -25.58 -25.05
C GLY A 241 16.09 -26.96 -25.53
N LYS A 242 15.30 -27.68 -26.32
CA LYS A 242 15.83 -28.66 -27.29
C LYS A 242 15.15 -28.44 -28.64
N ARG A 243 15.61 -27.42 -29.38
CA ARG A 243 15.44 -27.45 -30.84
C ARG A 243 16.18 -28.71 -31.30
N ARG A 244 15.44 -29.73 -31.73
CA ARG A 244 15.94 -30.63 -32.76
C ARG A 244 16.32 -29.70 -33.91
N GLN A 245 17.60 -29.32 -33.97
CA GLN A 245 18.19 -28.93 -35.25
C GLN A 245 17.95 -30.15 -36.10
N TRP A 246 16.89 -30.11 -36.90
CA TRP A 246 16.76 -31.01 -38.02
C TRP A 246 17.95 -30.64 -38.87
N SER A 247 19.02 -31.40 -38.65
CA SER A 247 20.18 -31.46 -39.50
C SER A 247 19.63 -31.58 -40.89
N THR A 248 19.59 -30.49 -41.64
CA THR A 248 19.69 -30.56 -43.08
C THR A 248 20.95 -31.38 -43.30
N PRO A 249 20.86 -32.64 -43.79
CA PRO A 249 22.08 -33.30 -44.18
C PRO A 249 22.66 -32.43 -45.28
N LEU A 250 23.75 -31.72 -44.98
CA LEU A 250 24.62 -31.23 -46.04
C LEU A 250 25.04 -32.49 -46.79
N SER A 251 24.40 -32.74 -47.93
CA SER A 251 24.87 -33.75 -48.87
C SER A 251 26.26 -33.30 -49.27
N VAL A 252 27.27 -33.88 -48.65
CA VAL A 252 28.66 -33.70 -49.06
C VAL A 252 28.77 -34.47 -50.37
N THR A 253 28.40 -33.81 -51.47
CA THR A 253 28.70 -34.31 -52.82
C THR A 253 30.21 -34.22 -52.93
N ARG A 254 30.91 -35.33 -52.62
CA ARG A 254 32.32 -35.47 -52.98
C ARG A 254 32.37 -35.33 -54.49
N TYR A 255 32.90 -34.22 -54.97
CA TYR A 255 33.29 -34.06 -56.37
C TYR A 255 34.36 -35.12 -56.66
N ARG A 256 33.95 -36.24 -57.25
CA ARG A 256 34.85 -37.23 -57.82
C ARG A 256 35.32 -36.67 -59.16
N GLY A 257 36.28 -35.76 -59.10
CA GLY A 257 37.02 -35.29 -60.26
C GLY A 257 37.91 -36.41 -60.76
N GLY A 258 37.34 -37.27 -61.61
CA GLY A 258 38.12 -37.99 -62.61
C GLY A 258 38.66 -36.99 -63.64
N ASP A 259 39.76 -37.39 -64.26
CA ASP A 259 40.39 -36.79 -65.44
C ASP A 259 41.33 -35.61 -65.17
N ASN A 260 42.52 -35.95 -64.67
CA ASN A 260 43.72 -35.18 -64.93
C ASN A 260 44.71 -36.08 -65.71
N PRO A 261 44.73 -36.06 -67.06
CA PRO A 261 45.78 -36.71 -67.81
C PRO A 261 47.07 -35.93 -67.60
N GLY A 262 48.07 -36.62 -67.04
CA GLY A 262 49.36 -36.05 -66.70
C GLY A 262 50.08 -35.47 -67.92
N TRP A 263 50.64 -34.29 -67.70
CA TRP A 263 51.73 -33.75 -68.50
C TRP A 263 53.05 -34.35 -67.97
N SER A 264 53.64 -35.28 -68.72
CA SER A 264 55.09 -35.51 -68.90
C SER A 264 55.31 -36.68 -69.83
#